data_AF-A0A838QRR3-F1
#
_entry.id   AF-A0A838QRR3-F1
#
_cell.length_a   1.000
_cell.length_b   1.000
_cell.length_c   1.000
_cell.angle_alpha   90.00
_cell.angle_beta   90.00
_cell.angle_gamma   90.00
#
_symmetry.space_group_name_H-M   'P 1'
#
loop_
_entity.id
_entity.type
_entity.pdbx_description
1 polymer ?
#
loop_
_entity_poly.entity_id
_entity_poly.type
_entity_poly.pdbx_seq_one_letter_code
_entity_poly.pdbx_strand_id
1 'polypeptide(L)'
;MATGWVILIGNLFITLSSYTAGQDVVQRYISTPTARQVARAIWTNAIMVIPSTMLFFAVGTALYAFYKLNPGNLDPTLQNDAVFPQFIVNEWPAGLGGLVVAGIFAAAPAHEQPQQHRHRLGE
;
A
#
# COMPACT_ATOMS: atom_id res chain seq x y z
N MET A 1 -13.54 15.93 9.37
CA MET A 1 -12.26 15.95 8.64
C MET A 1 -11.19 15.45 9.59
N ALA A 2 -10.62 14.27 9.38
CA ALA A 2 -9.46 13.85 10.16
C ALA A 2 -8.31 14.77 9.77
N THR A 3 -7.77 15.53 10.72
CA THR A 3 -6.59 16.37 10.49
C THR A 3 -5.40 15.46 10.16
N GLY A 4 -4.48 15.88 9.28
CA GLY A 4 -3.38 15.02 8.80
C GLY A 4 -2.58 14.33 9.92
N TRP A 5 -2.44 14.99 11.08
CA TRP A 5 -1.83 14.44 12.28
C TRP A 5 -2.58 13.23 12.88
N VAL A 6 -3.92 13.22 12.82
CA VAL A 6 -4.76 12.09 13.24
C VAL A 6 -4.56 10.90 12.31
N ILE A 7 -4.36 11.14 11.01
CA ILE A 7 -4.05 10.07 10.05
C ILE A 7 -2.67 9.48 10.34
N LEU A 8 -1.66 10.31 10.62
CA LEU A 8 -0.31 9.84 10.96
C LEU A 8 -0.29 9.00 12.25
N ILE A 9 -0.91 9.51 13.31
CA ILE A 9 -0.99 8.80 14.60
C ILE A 9 -1.85 7.54 14.45
N GLY A 10 -2.98 7.62 13.76
CA GLY A 10 -3.85 6.47 13.48
C GLY A 10 -3.12 5.38 12.68
N ASN A 11 -2.38 5.75 11.63
CA ASN A 11 -1.56 4.81 10.86
C ASN A 11 -0.48 4.16 11.73
N LEU A 12 0.14 4.91 12.64
CA LEU A 12 1.13 4.36 13.57
C LEU A 12 0.51 3.26 14.43
N PHE A 13 -0.67 3.49 15.03
CA PHE A 13 -1.34 2.49 15.86
C PHE A 13 -1.84 1.28 15.07
N ILE A 14 -2.41 1.49 13.87
CA ILE A 14 -2.85 0.40 12.98
C ILE A 14 -1.65 -0.47 12.59
N THR A 15 -0.56 0.17 12.17
CA THR A 15 0.68 -0.50 11.78
C THR A 15 1.28 -1.28 12.95
N LEU A 16 1.35 -0.67 14.15
CA LEU A 16 1.84 -1.32 15.36
C LEU A 16 0.98 -2.53 15.77
N SER A 17 -0.35 -2.42 15.65
CA SER A 17 -1.28 -3.52 15.92
C SER A 17 -1.10 -4.68 14.93
N SER A 18 -0.87 -4.36 13.65
CA SER A 18 -0.58 -5.38 12.63
C SER A 18 0.76 -6.08 12.90
N TYR A 19 1.76 -5.40 13.48
CA TYR A 19 3.03 -6.05 13.83
C TYR A 19 2.99 -6.91 15.09
N THR A 20 1.99 -6.78 15.96
CA THR A 20 1.86 -7.61 17.16
C THR A 20 0.95 -8.81 16.96
N ALA A 21 -0.05 -8.71 16.07
CA ALA A 21 -1.06 -9.72 15.84
C ALA A 21 -1.18 -10.19 14.37
N GLY A 22 -0.35 -9.67 13.48
CA GLY A 22 -0.39 -9.93 12.05
C GLY A 22 0.13 -11.31 11.67
N GLN A 23 -0.48 -11.85 10.62
CA GLN A 23 -0.21 -13.16 10.07
C GLN A 23 1.25 -13.28 9.57
N ASP A 24 1.82 -12.18 9.08
CA ASP A 24 3.22 -12.06 8.65
C ASP A 24 4.22 -12.21 9.80
N VAL A 25 3.88 -11.68 10.99
CA VAL A 25 4.74 -11.77 12.18
C VAL A 25 4.66 -13.16 12.81
N VAL A 26 3.47 -13.75 12.89
CA VAL A 26 3.29 -15.13 13.35
C VAL A 26 4.03 -16.11 12.43
N GLN A 27 3.87 -15.96 11.11
CA GLN A 27 4.51 -16.83 10.13
C GLN A 27 6.04 -16.70 10.13
N ARG A 28 6.56 -15.49 10.40
CA ARG A 28 7.99 -15.25 10.60
C ARG A 28 8.51 -15.85 11.91
N TYR A 29 7.73 -15.81 12.99
CA TYR A 29 8.11 -16.40 14.27
C TYR A 29 8.31 -17.93 14.18
N ILE A 30 7.44 -18.62 13.44
CA ILE A 30 7.50 -20.08 13.28
C ILE A 30 8.52 -20.54 12.20
N SER A 31 8.87 -19.68 11.25
CA SER A 31 9.79 -20.02 10.14
C SER A 31 11.24 -19.58 10.36
N THR A 32 11.51 -18.75 11.39
CA THR A 32 12.86 -18.25 11.67
C THR A 32 13.45 -18.89 12.94
N PRO A 33 14.65 -19.50 12.88
CA PRO A 33 15.17 -20.32 13.98
C PRO A 33 15.64 -19.55 15.22
N THR A 34 15.67 -18.22 15.21
CA THR A 34 16.23 -17.43 16.33
C THR A 34 15.53 -16.09 16.54
N ALA A 35 15.20 -15.78 17.80
CA ALA A 35 14.56 -14.52 18.21
C ALA A 35 15.29 -13.25 17.72
N ARG A 36 16.62 -13.31 17.59
CA ARG A 36 17.44 -12.20 17.08
C ARG A 36 17.15 -11.86 15.61
N GLN A 37 16.84 -12.86 14.78
CA GLN A 37 16.51 -12.65 13.37
C GLN A 37 15.10 -12.08 13.22
N VAL A 38 14.15 -12.56 14.03
CA VAL A 38 12.78 -12.01 14.09
C VAL A 38 12.82 -10.53 14.50
N ALA A 39 13.57 -10.19 15.56
CA ALA A 39 13.71 -8.80 16.02
C ALA A 39 14.33 -7.89 14.94
N ARG A 40 15.40 -8.34 14.26
CA ARG A 40 15.99 -7.58 13.15
C ARG A 40 14.98 -7.33 12.04
N ALA A 41 14.22 -8.34 11.67
CA ALA A 41 13.31 -8.24 10.55
C ALA A 41 12.07 -7.38 10.86
N ILE A 42 11.63 -7.31 12.12
CA ILE A 42 10.63 -6.35 12.60
C ILE A 42 11.20 -4.93 12.53
N TRP A 43 12.39 -4.69 13.06
CA TRP A 43 13.04 -3.36 13.01
C TRP A 43 13.30 -2.89 11.59
N THR A 44 13.76 -3.77 10.69
CA THR A 44 13.93 -3.44 9.27
C THR A 44 12.61 -3.02 8.63
N ASN A 45 11.51 -3.72 8.93
CA ASN A 45 10.19 -3.38 8.40
C ASN A 45 9.72 -2.02 8.95
N ALA A 46 9.82 -1.81 10.26
CA ALA A 46 9.45 -0.55 10.91
C ALA A 46 10.23 0.66 10.36
N ILE A 47 11.53 0.49 10.12
CA ILE A 47 12.37 1.53 9.51
C ILE A 47 11.96 1.78 8.06
N MET A 48 11.55 0.75 7.31
CA MET A 48 11.18 0.85 5.90
C MET A 48 9.81 1.52 5.70
N VAL A 49 8.89 1.42 6.67
CA VAL A 49 7.58 2.09 6.63
C VAL A 49 7.72 3.63 6.62
N ILE A 50 8.69 4.18 7.34
CA ILE A 50 8.89 5.64 7.45
C ILE A 50 9.17 6.30 6.08
N PRO A 51 10.22 5.91 5.32
CA PRO A 51 10.50 6.49 4.02
C PRO A 51 9.40 6.18 3.01
N SER A 52 8.77 4.99 3.05
CA SER A 52 7.64 4.67 2.18
C SER A 52 6.45 5.60 2.42
N THR A 53 6.11 5.86 3.69
CA THR A 53 5.03 6.78 4.05
C THR A 53 5.34 8.20 3.58
N MET A 54 6.58 8.68 3.81
CA MET A 54 7.02 10.00 3.34
C MET A 54 6.94 10.12 1.81
N LEU A 55 7.33 9.07 1.08
CA LEU A 55 7.24 9.03 -0.38
C LEU A 55 5.78 9.16 -0.84
N PHE A 56 4.86 8.37 -0.28
CA PHE A 56 3.44 8.45 -0.63
C PHE A 56 2.83 9.82 -0.34
N PHE A 57 3.17 10.43 0.80
CA PHE A 57 2.75 11.80 1.11
C PHE A 57 3.33 12.84 0.14
N ALA A 58 4.60 12.71 -0.24
CA ALA A 58 5.24 13.58 -1.21
C ALA A 58 4.57 13.48 -2.59
N VAL A 59 4.29 12.27 -3.06
CA VAL A 59 3.58 12.02 -4.34
C VAL A 59 2.17 12.63 -4.31
N GLY A 60 1.40 12.39 -3.24
CA GLY A 60 0.06 12.97 -3.10
C GLY A 60 0.08 14.51 -3.09
N THR A 61 1.07 15.10 -2.42
CA THR A 61 1.27 16.56 -2.38
C THR A 61 1.66 17.10 -3.76
N ALA A 62 2.52 16.40 -4.49
CA ALA A 62 2.95 16.77 -5.84
C ALA A 62 1.78 16.71 -6.83
N LEU A 63 0.96 15.65 -6.79
CA LEU A 63 -0.26 15.54 -7.60
C LEU A 63 -1.23 16.68 -7.33
N TYR A 64 -1.45 17.01 -6.05
CA TYR A 64 -2.30 18.13 -5.68
C TYR A 64 -1.77 19.46 -6.24
N ALA A 65 -0.47 19.73 -6.11
CA ALA A 65 0.14 20.92 -6.68
C ALA A 65 0.06 20.96 -8.21
N PHE A 66 0.27 19.82 -8.88
CA PHE A 66 0.22 19.69 -10.33
C PHE A 66 -1.17 20.01 -10.89
N TYR A 67 -2.23 19.41 -10.34
CA TYR A 67 -3.60 19.65 -10.80
C TYR A 67 -4.14 21.02 -10.37
N LYS A 68 -3.57 21.64 -9.33
CA LYS A 68 -3.87 23.03 -9.00
C LYS A 68 -3.33 24.00 -10.05
N LEU A 69 -2.18 23.69 -10.65
CA LEU A 69 -1.58 24.48 -11.74
C LEU A 69 -2.18 24.15 -13.12
N ASN A 70 -2.67 22.92 -13.30
CA ASN A 70 -3.26 22.42 -14.55
C ASN A 70 -4.70 21.92 -14.35
N PRO A 71 -5.66 22.79 -13.98
CA PRO A 71 -7.02 22.37 -13.63
C PRO A 71 -7.78 21.74 -14.81
N GLY A 72 -7.38 22.02 -16.06
CA GLY A 72 -8.01 21.45 -17.26
C GLY A 72 -7.65 19.98 -17.54
N ASN A 73 -6.62 19.42 -16.89
CA ASN A 73 -6.18 18.04 -17.10
C ASN A 73 -6.86 17.05 -16.15
N LEU A 74 -7.69 17.53 -15.21
CA LEU A 74 -8.42 16.71 -14.26
C LEU A 74 -9.89 16.64 -14.65
N ASP A 75 -10.41 15.42 -14.83
CA ASP A 75 -11.85 15.22 -14.96
C ASP A 75 -12.50 15.48 -13.58
N PRO A 76 -13.41 16.47 -13.44
CA PRO A 76 -14.04 16.78 -12.17
C PRO A 76 -14.96 15.67 -11.65
N THR A 77 -15.30 14.68 -12.47
CA THR A 77 -16.08 13.49 -12.07
C THR A 77 -15.20 12.34 -11.57
N LEU A 78 -13.88 12.47 -11.68
CA LEU A 78 -12.96 11.41 -11.29
C LEU A 78 -12.91 11.24 -9.77
N GLN A 79 -12.93 9.98 -9.33
CA GLN A 79 -12.72 9.65 -7.92
C GLN A 79 -11.27 9.91 -7.51
N ASN A 80 -11.06 10.38 -6.28
CA ASN A 80 -9.73 10.70 -5.76
C ASN A 80 -8.73 9.54 -5.87
N ASP A 81 -9.18 8.30 -5.69
CA ASP A 81 -8.33 7.10 -5.75
C ASP A 81 -7.83 6.78 -7.17
N ALA A 82 -8.52 7.30 -8.20
CA ALA A 82 -8.17 7.10 -9.61
C ALA A 82 -7.25 8.20 -10.17
N VAL A 83 -6.98 9.26 -9.40
CA VAL A 83 -6.16 10.40 -9.84
C VAL A 83 -4.70 9.98 -10.09
N PHE A 84 -4.13 9.13 -9.24
CA PHE A 84 -2.75 8.67 -9.43
C PHE A 84 -2.57 7.78 -10.66
N PRO A 85 -3.41 6.75 -10.90
CA PRO A 85 -3.41 6.00 -12.15
C PRO A 85 -3.62 6.89 -13.38
N GLN A 86 -4.56 7.84 -13.33
CA GLN A 86 -4.82 8.78 -14.44
C GLN A 86 -3.57 9.61 -14.78
N PHE A 87 -2.87 10.11 -13.76
CA PHE A 87 -1.62 10.86 -13.93
C PHE A 87 -0.54 10.01 -14.60
N ILE A 88 -0.36 8.75 -14.19
CA ILE A 88 0.63 7.86 -14.79
C ILE A 88 0.35 7.63 -16.28
N VAL A 89 -0.92 7.40 -16.65
CA VAL A 89 -1.28 7.14 -18.05
C VAL A 89 -1.12 8.37 -18.93
N ASN A 90 -1.42 9.55 -18.40
CA ASN A 90 -1.47 10.77 -19.20
C ASN A 90 -0.14 11.52 -19.27
N GLU A 91 0.66 11.50 -18.21
CA GLU A 91 1.83 12.38 -18.08
C GLU A 91 3.17 11.62 -18.19
N TRP A 92 3.18 10.28 -18.06
CA TRP A 92 4.42 9.52 -18.14
C TRP A 92 4.73 9.07 -19.58
N PRO A 93 6.01 9.03 -19.98
CA PRO A 93 6.42 8.45 -21.25
C PRO A 93 5.95 7.00 -21.40
N ALA A 94 5.60 6.64 -22.64
CA ALA A 94 5.26 5.26 -22.98
C ALA A 94 6.37 4.29 -22.52
N GLY A 95 5.98 3.15 -21.96
CA GLY A 95 6.88 2.19 -21.34
C GLY A 95 7.09 2.41 -19.84
N LEU A 96 7.40 3.64 -19.40
CA LEU A 96 7.58 3.94 -17.96
C LEU A 96 6.26 3.84 -17.18
N GLY A 97 5.16 4.35 -17.75
CA GLY A 97 3.84 4.21 -17.13
C GLY A 97 3.42 2.75 -16.96
N GLY A 98 3.71 1.93 -17.98
CA GLY A 98 3.44 0.48 -17.93
C GLY A 98 4.26 -0.24 -16.87
N LEU A 99 5.54 0.13 -16.69
CA LEU A 99 6.40 -0.42 -15.64
C LEU A 99 5.85 -0.13 -14.24
N VAL A 100 5.39 1.10 -13.99
CA VAL A 100 4.80 1.48 -12.71
C VAL A 100 3.50 0.71 -12.44
N VAL A 101 2.62 0.64 -13.44
CA VAL A 101 1.37 -0.12 -13.34
C VAL A 101 1.67 -1.60 -13.04
N ALA A 102 2.63 -2.21 -13.74
CA ALA A 102 3.05 -3.58 -13.46
C ALA A 102 3.57 -3.77 -12.03
N GLY A 103 4.34 -2.80 -11.51
CA GLY A 103 4.81 -2.80 -10.11
C GLY A 103 3.67 -2.73 -9.10
N ILE A 104 2.64 -1.92 -9.36
CA ILE A 104 1.45 -1.83 -8.51
C ILE A 104 0.72 -3.19 -8.47
N PHE A 105 0.54 -3.82 -9.64
CA PHE A 105 -0.05 -5.16 -9.71
C PHE A 105 0.79 -6.22 -9.00
N ALA A 106 2.12 -6.14 -9.10
CA ALA A 106 3.03 -7.06 -8.40
C ALA A 106 3.00 -6.89 -6.87
N ALA A 107 2.72 -5.67 -6.39
CA ALA A 107 2.60 -5.37 -4.96
C ALA A 107 1.21 -5.67 -4.37
N ALA A 108 0.19 -5.83 -5.22
CA ALA A 108 -1.16 -6.14 -4.77
C ALA A 108 -1.21 -7.54 -4.14
N PRO A 109 -1.79 -7.71 -2.94
CA PRO A 109 -1.97 -9.03 -2.35
C PRO A 109 -2.78 -9.91 -3.29
N ALA A 110 -2.29 -11.10 -3.61
CA ALA A 110 -3.07 -12.08 -4.34
C ALA A 110 -4.27 -12.49 -3.49
N HIS A 111 -5.46 -12.01 -3.85
CA HIS A 111 -6.70 -12.49 -3.25
C HIS A 111 -6.97 -13.91 -3.77
N GLU A 112 -6.39 -14.92 -3.12
CA GLU A 112 -6.77 -16.31 -3.32
C GLU A 112 -8.15 -16.55 -2.69
N GLN A 113 -9.20 -16.58 -3.52
CA GLN A 113 -10.53 -16.99 -3.09
C GLN A 113 -10.52 -18.50 -2.79
N PRO A 114 -10.86 -18.94 -1.55
CA PRO A 114 -10.96 -20.36 -1.26
C PRO A 114 -12.15 -20.96 -2.03
N GLN A 115 -11.86 -21.82 -2.99
CA GLN A 115 -12.82 -22.67 -3.69
C GLN A 115 -13.57 -23.54 -2.66
N GLN A 116 -14.78 -23.10 -2.34
CA GLN A 116 -16.03 -23.83 -2.11
C GLN A 116 -16.02 -25.37 -2.30
N HIS A 117 -15.21 -26.11 -1.55
CA HIS A 117 -15.16 -27.58 -1.56
C HIS A 117 -15.67 -28.22 -0.25
N ARG A 118 -16.76 -27.69 0.34
CA ARG A 118 -17.46 -28.35 1.46
C ARG A 118 -18.96 -28.56 1.26
N HIS A 119 -19.42 -28.67 0.02
CA HIS A 119 -20.79 -29.13 -0.30
C HIS A 119 -20.85 -30.51 -0.98
N ARG A 120 -19.75 -31.29 -0.98
CA ARG A 120 -19.75 -32.71 -1.38
C ARG A 120 -19.61 -33.68 -0.20
N LEU A 121 -20.25 -33.39 0.93
CA LEU A 121 -20.40 -34.35 2.04
C LEU A 121 -21.89 -34.50 2.35
N GLY A 122 -22.61 -35.01 1.36
CA GLY A 122 -23.99 -35.41 1.49
C GLY A 122 -24.30 -36.41 0.39
N GLU A 123 -23.66 -37.57 0.43
CA GLU A 123 -24.17 -38.87 -0.07
C GLU A 123 -23.55 -39.99 0.76
#